data_AF-A0A915P9G4-F1
#
_entry.id   AF-A0A915P9G4-F1
#
_cell.length_a   1.000
_cell.length_b   1.000
_cell.length_c   1.000
_cell.angle_alpha   90.00
_cell.angle_beta   90.00
_cell.angle_gamma   90.00
#
_symmetry.space_group_name_H-M   'P 1'
#
loop_
_entity.id
_entity.type
_entity.pdbx_description
1 polymer ?
#
loop_
_entity_poly.entity_id
_entity_poly.type
_entity_poly.pdbx_seq_one_letter_code
_entity_poly.pdbx_strand_id
1 'polypeptide(L)'
;MCQVLDVNVLCQVLDVNVHVSSARRQRSVLSPRRQRSSPIAMKLSTCNELEVQPPGTFMGHCCGIVAKVCKSKAKTTVLMKCSTGQIFVVTAFATVVGKYGVFVELCQEGSVVDLNLLKIQAFDVKRFDGKKIYSTFLDYEFVVTSATIIKSQGIPVKKVATFKEMDSGGTYSFNCVLASTFFNIEENFCAIIADDDNKRADLNVLGNKEKDKFIEFAPGEEIEIKKGFVVIEDQCMHVKVQADDMEFMNNKKPVSKLLTTPVKHKKDTVKKD
;
A
#
# COMPACT_ATOMS: atom_id res chain seq x y z
N MET A 1 27.91 1.30 47.09
CA MET A 1 29.37 1.55 47.04
C MET A 1 29.90 0.86 45.79
N CYS A 2 30.73 1.57 45.03
CA CYS A 2 31.19 1.27 43.67
C CYS A 2 31.70 -0.15 43.44
N GLN A 3 31.48 -0.67 42.23
CA GLN A 3 32.55 -1.36 41.49
C GLN A 3 32.56 -0.89 40.03
N VAL A 4 33.71 -0.32 39.69
CA VAL A 4 34.25 0.00 38.37
C VAL A 4 34.93 -1.26 37.84
N LEU A 5 34.77 -1.58 36.56
CA LEU A 5 35.89 -1.87 35.66
C LEU A 5 35.42 -1.90 34.20
N ASP A 6 36.26 -1.26 33.42
CA ASP A 6 36.13 -0.82 32.03
C ASP A 6 36.89 -1.80 31.10
N VAL A 7 36.88 -1.47 29.80
CA VAL A 7 37.76 -1.93 28.70
C VAL A 7 37.16 -2.95 27.71
N ASN A 8 36.45 -2.38 26.72
CA ASN A 8 36.72 -2.43 25.27
C ASN A 8 37.28 -3.71 24.62
N VAL A 9 36.54 -4.24 23.64
CA VAL A 9 37.12 -4.83 22.41
C VAL A 9 36.42 -4.27 21.17
N LEU A 10 37.30 -3.91 20.25
CA LEU A 10 37.21 -3.08 19.04
C LEU A 10 36.87 -3.93 17.80
N CYS A 11 36.15 -3.36 16.83
CA CYS A 11 36.42 -3.53 15.39
C CYS A 11 35.61 -2.53 14.54
N GLN A 12 36.24 -1.40 14.22
CA GLN A 12 35.93 -0.58 13.05
C GLN A 12 37.21 -0.55 12.20
N VAL A 13 37.12 -0.88 10.92
CA VAL A 13 38.19 -0.64 9.94
C VAL A 13 37.67 0.42 8.97
N LEU A 14 38.29 1.59 9.04
CA LEU A 14 38.20 2.67 8.08
C LEU A 14 39.26 2.46 6.99
N ASP A 15 38.84 2.62 5.74
CA ASP A 15 39.71 2.69 4.57
C ASP A 15 40.65 3.90 4.66
N VAL A 16 41.96 3.65 4.60
CA VAL A 16 43.00 4.67 4.45
C VAL A 16 43.52 4.61 3.02
N ASN A 17 43.28 5.69 2.26
CA ASN A 17 43.94 5.97 0.99
C ASN A 17 45.36 6.49 1.25
N VAL A 18 46.38 5.72 0.86
CA VAL A 18 47.73 6.25 0.61
C VAL A 18 48.26 5.64 -0.70
N HIS A 19 48.58 6.52 -1.64
CA HIS A 19 49.27 6.22 -2.89
C HIS A 19 50.71 5.75 -2.64
N VAL A 20 51.10 4.61 -3.21
CA VAL A 20 52.49 4.34 -3.61
C VAL A 20 52.51 3.66 -4.97
N SER A 21 53.20 4.30 -5.91
CA SER A 21 53.37 3.95 -7.31
C SER A 21 54.29 2.74 -7.49
N SER A 22 53.86 1.73 -8.25
CA SER A 22 54.78 0.96 -9.10
C SER A 22 54.04 0.35 -10.29
N ALA A 23 54.54 0.66 -11.49
CA ALA A 23 54.00 0.21 -12.75
C ALA A 23 54.38 -1.26 -13.03
N ARG A 24 53.42 -2.08 -13.51
CA ARG A 24 53.63 -3.07 -14.59
C ARG A 24 52.35 -3.82 -14.99
N ARG A 25 51.99 -3.64 -16.27
CA ARG A 25 51.22 -4.51 -17.18
C ARG A 25 49.76 -4.84 -16.83
N GLN A 26 48.88 -4.04 -17.43
CA GLN A 26 47.48 -4.40 -17.72
C GLN A 26 47.40 -5.74 -18.48
N ARG A 27 46.68 -6.70 -17.92
CA ARG A 27 45.88 -7.66 -18.69
C ARG A 27 44.43 -7.37 -18.34
N SER A 28 43.69 -6.84 -19.31
CA SER A 28 42.25 -6.63 -19.22
C SER A 28 41.54 -7.99 -19.15
N VAL A 29 41.29 -8.47 -17.94
CA VAL A 29 40.23 -9.47 -17.74
C VAL A 29 38.94 -8.66 -17.67
N LEU A 30 38.15 -8.71 -18.75
CA LEU A 30 36.79 -8.21 -18.77
C LEU A 30 36.01 -8.94 -17.66
N SER A 31 35.81 -8.26 -16.53
CA SER A 31 34.82 -8.67 -15.54
C SER A 31 33.46 -8.74 -16.25
N PRO A 32 32.70 -9.84 -16.17
CA PRO A 32 31.35 -9.85 -16.68
C PRO A 32 30.60 -8.74 -15.94
N ARG A 33 30.13 -7.73 -16.68
CA ARG A 33 29.08 -6.84 -16.18
C ARG A 33 27.99 -7.76 -15.66
N ARG A 34 27.84 -7.86 -14.34
CA ARG A 34 26.59 -8.32 -13.74
C ARG A 34 25.54 -7.35 -14.29
N GLN A 35 24.86 -7.78 -15.35
CA GLN A 35 23.58 -7.20 -15.72
C GLN A 35 22.78 -7.27 -14.42
N ARG A 36 22.53 -6.12 -13.80
CA ARG A 36 21.47 -6.00 -12.82
C ARG A 36 20.23 -6.47 -13.56
N SER A 37 19.82 -7.70 -13.31
CA SER A 37 18.50 -8.16 -13.72
C SER A 37 17.54 -7.15 -13.13
N SER A 38 16.80 -6.47 -14.02
CA SER A 38 15.62 -5.72 -13.62
C SER A 38 14.81 -6.61 -12.67
N PRO A 39 14.33 -6.09 -11.52
CA PRO A 39 13.59 -6.92 -10.57
C PRO A 39 12.43 -7.56 -11.31
N ILE A 40 12.40 -8.90 -11.32
CA ILE A 40 11.32 -9.67 -11.93
C ILE A 40 10.03 -9.23 -11.23
N ALA A 41 9.12 -8.60 -11.97
CA ALA A 41 7.84 -8.18 -11.44
C ALA A 41 7.09 -9.43 -10.93
N MET A 42 6.70 -9.44 -9.66
CA MET A 42 5.95 -10.56 -9.10
C MET A 42 4.61 -10.71 -9.84
N LYS A 43 4.36 -11.91 -10.39
CA LYS A 43 3.12 -12.24 -11.08
C LYS A 43 2.03 -12.48 -10.03
N LEU A 44 0.94 -11.71 -10.10
CA LEU A 44 -0.22 -11.90 -9.23
C LEU A 44 -0.87 -13.26 -9.52
N SER A 45 -1.35 -13.91 -8.46
CA SER A 45 -2.06 -15.18 -8.58
C SER A 45 -3.37 -15.02 -9.33
N THR A 46 -3.79 -16.08 -10.00
CA THR A 46 -5.10 -16.21 -10.65
C THR A 46 -6.11 -16.82 -9.67
N CYS A 47 -7.41 -16.68 -9.96
CA CYS A 47 -8.44 -17.34 -9.16
C CYS A 47 -8.28 -18.86 -9.15
N ASN A 48 -7.96 -19.46 -10.31
CA ASN A 48 -7.75 -20.90 -10.43
C ASN A 48 -6.57 -21.40 -9.59
N GLU A 49 -5.51 -20.62 -9.46
CA GLU A 49 -4.38 -20.97 -8.57
C GLU A 49 -4.79 -20.86 -7.10
N LEU A 50 -5.67 -19.92 -6.77
CA LEU A 50 -6.13 -19.67 -5.39
C LEU A 50 -7.22 -20.65 -4.94
N GLU A 51 -8.02 -21.19 -5.87
CA GLU A 51 -9.00 -22.25 -5.67
C GLU A 51 -8.30 -23.60 -5.47
N VAL A 52 -7.76 -23.79 -4.26
CA VAL A 52 -7.07 -25.01 -3.87
C VAL A 52 -7.98 -25.84 -2.97
N GLN A 53 -8.07 -27.13 -3.27
CA GLN A 53 -8.73 -28.11 -2.41
C GLN A 53 -7.75 -29.17 -1.89
N PRO A 54 -7.96 -29.72 -0.68
CA PRO A 54 -8.97 -29.35 0.33
C PRO A 54 -8.42 -28.46 1.48
N PRO A 55 -9.29 -27.78 2.25
CA PRO A 55 -8.92 -27.11 3.50
C PRO A 55 -8.22 -28.04 4.49
N GLY A 56 -7.30 -27.50 5.30
CA GLY A 56 -6.41 -28.29 6.17
C GLY A 56 -5.07 -28.65 5.53
N THR A 57 -4.87 -28.32 4.26
CA THR A 57 -3.59 -28.41 3.55
C THR A 57 -2.83 -27.08 3.56
N PHE A 58 -1.69 -27.05 2.87
CA PHE A 58 -0.89 -25.85 2.68
C PHE A 58 -0.95 -25.38 1.23
N MET A 59 -1.13 -24.08 1.06
CA MET A 59 -0.92 -23.38 -0.19
C MET A 59 0.57 -23.15 -0.40
N GLY A 60 1.09 -23.66 -1.51
CA GLY A 60 2.50 -23.55 -1.87
C GLY A 60 2.90 -22.10 -2.11
N HIS A 61 2.12 -21.35 -2.90
CA HIS A 61 2.43 -20.00 -3.36
C HIS A 61 1.14 -19.20 -3.62
N CYS A 62 1.07 -17.96 -3.14
CA CYS A 62 0.13 -16.98 -3.66
C CYS A 62 0.74 -15.58 -3.66
N CYS A 63 0.37 -14.77 -4.64
CA CYS A 63 0.79 -13.38 -4.76
C CYS A 63 -0.41 -12.48 -5.03
N GLY A 64 -0.48 -11.33 -4.34
CA GLY A 64 -1.57 -10.39 -4.52
C GLY A 64 -1.22 -8.98 -4.05
N ILE A 65 -2.10 -8.05 -4.39
CA ILE A 65 -2.01 -6.65 -3.94
C ILE A 65 -2.81 -6.50 -2.67
N VAL A 66 -2.20 -6.01 -1.59
CA VAL A 66 -2.92 -5.74 -0.34
C VAL A 66 -3.87 -4.56 -0.56
N ALA A 67 -5.17 -4.82 -0.55
CA ALA A 67 -6.21 -3.81 -0.74
C ALA A 67 -6.70 -3.22 0.58
N LYS A 68 -6.76 -4.03 1.64
CA LYS A 68 -7.21 -3.60 2.96
C LYS A 68 -6.48 -4.35 4.07
N VAL A 69 -6.16 -3.65 5.16
CA VAL A 69 -5.57 -4.24 6.36
C VAL A 69 -6.52 -4.07 7.55
N CYS A 70 -6.92 -5.17 8.19
CA CYS A 70 -7.81 -5.20 9.36
C CYS A 70 -7.03 -5.69 10.59
N LYS A 71 -6.72 -4.79 11.52
CA LYS A 71 -5.92 -5.08 12.72
C LYS A 71 -6.79 -5.28 13.96
N SER A 72 -6.41 -6.21 14.81
CA SER A 72 -6.96 -6.42 16.15
C SER A 72 -5.85 -6.84 17.11
N LYS A 73 -6.13 -6.90 18.42
CA LYS A 73 -5.17 -7.40 19.41
C LYS A 73 -4.75 -8.85 19.17
N ALA A 74 -5.66 -9.67 18.61
CA ALA A 74 -5.45 -11.11 18.45
C ALA A 74 -4.84 -11.49 17.09
N LYS A 75 -5.12 -10.70 16.04
CA LYS A 75 -4.73 -11.02 14.66
C LYS A 75 -4.75 -9.80 13.76
N THR A 76 -4.03 -9.90 12.65
CA THR A 76 -4.11 -9.01 11.50
C THR A 76 -4.57 -9.82 10.29
N THR A 77 -5.65 -9.37 9.66
CA THR A 77 -6.21 -9.96 8.43
C THR A 77 -6.03 -8.97 7.30
N VAL A 78 -5.50 -9.41 6.18
CA VAL A 78 -5.33 -8.60 4.97
C VAL A 78 -6.19 -9.15 3.84
N LEU A 79 -6.86 -8.25 3.15
CA LEU A 79 -7.63 -8.55 1.95
C LEU A 79 -6.74 -8.26 0.75
N MET A 80 -6.47 -9.29 -0.05
CA MET A 80 -5.55 -9.21 -1.18
C MET A 80 -6.32 -9.39 -2.49
N LYS A 81 -6.00 -8.53 -3.47
CA LYS A 81 -6.51 -8.63 -4.85
C LYS A 81 -5.61 -9.54 -5.67
N CYS A 82 -6.22 -10.51 -6.34
CA CYS A 82 -5.56 -11.36 -7.32
C CYS A 82 -5.51 -10.65 -8.70
N SER A 83 -4.98 -11.32 -9.72
CA SER A 83 -4.85 -10.78 -11.09
C SER A 83 -6.16 -10.35 -11.75
N THR A 84 -7.30 -10.90 -11.34
CA THR A 84 -8.64 -10.53 -11.85
C THR A 84 -9.32 -9.46 -10.98
N GLY A 85 -8.66 -8.98 -9.92
CA GLY A 85 -9.21 -8.03 -8.96
C GLY A 85 -10.09 -8.65 -7.88
N GLN A 86 -10.37 -9.96 -7.93
CA GLN A 86 -11.10 -10.65 -6.87
C GLN A 86 -10.30 -10.73 -5.57
N ILE A 87 -11.02 -10.70 -4.44
CA ILE A 87 -10.44 -10.68 -3.10
C ILE A 87 -10.20 -12.11 -2.60
N PHE A 88 -9.01 -12.35 -2.05
CA PHE A 88 -8.70 -13.49 -1.19
C PHE A 88 -8.16 -13.00 0.15
N VAL A 89 -8.27 -13.83 1.19
CA VAL A 89 -8.07 -13.42 2.58
C VAL A 89 -6.83 -14.10 3.15
N VAL A 90 -5.93 -13.32 3.75
CA VAL A 90 -4.77 -13.84 4.49
C VAL A 90 -4.78 -13.32 5.91
N THR A 91 -4.65 -14.20 6.89
CA THR A 91 -4.69 -13.86 8.32
C THR A 91 -3.43 -14.31 9.04
N ALA A 92 -2.84 -13.42 9.82
CA ALA A 92 -1.76 -13.73 10.76
C ALA A 92 -2.24 -13.51 12.20
N PHE A 93 -2.10 -14.53 13.05
CA PHE A 93 -2.39 -14.42 14.48
C PHE A 93 -1.18 -13.87 15.23
N ALA A 94 -1.43 -13.05 16.25
CA ALA A 94 -0.38 -12.45 17.08
C ALA A 94 0.48 -13.49 17.80
N THR A 95 -0.04 -14.71 17.97
CA THR A 95 0.65 -15.86 18.56
C THR A 95 1.68 -16.52 17.62
N VAL A 96 1.71 -16.18 16.33
CA VAL A 96 2.67 -16.75 15.38
C VAL A 96 4.03 -16.06 15.53
N VAL A 97 4.85 -16.61 16.42
CA VAL A 97 6.18 -16.11 16.78
C VAL A 97 7.08 -16.00 15.54
N GLY A 98 7.80 -14.87 15.43
CA GLY A 98 8.77 -14.61 14.36
C GLY A 98 8.18 -14.24 13.00
N LYS A 99 6.88 -14.45 12.76
CA LYS A 99 6.23 -14.12 11.47
C LYS A 99 5.18 -13.04 11.57
N TYR A 100 4.52 -12.88 12.71
CA TYR A 100 3.48 -11.86 12.87
C TYR A 100 4.01 -10.44 12.61
N GLY A 101 5.14 -10.07 13.24
CA GLY A 101 5.74 -8.74 13.04
C GLY A 101 6.13 -8.48 11.59
N VAL A 102 6.79 -9.44 10.94
CA VAL A 102 7.18 -9.37 9.52
C VAL A 102 5.96 -9.24 8.62
N PHE A 103 4.89 -9.99 8.89
CA PHE A 103 3.65 -9.89 8.12
C PHE A 103 3.02 -8.50 8.24
N VAL A 104 2.92 -7.97 9.47
CA VAL A 104 2.35 -6.64 9.73
C VAL A 104 3.19 -5.55 9.10
N GLU A 105 4.51 -5.70 9.05
CA GLU A 105 5.43 -4.74 8.43
C GLU A 105 5.31 -4.75 6.90
N LEU A 106 5.36 -5.94 6.28
CA LEU A 106 5.43 -6.07 4.82
C LEU A 106 4.07 -5.98 4.12
N CYS A 107 2.97 -6.34 4.78
CA CYS A 107 1.63 -6.33 4.20
C CYS A 107 0.91 -5.00 4.46
N GLN A 108 1.46 -3.90 3.94
CA GLN A 108 0.77 -2.61 3.92
C GLN A 108 -0.16 -2.51 2.72
N GLU A 109 -1.22 -1.72 2.82
CA GLU A 109 -2.08 -1.42 1.67
C GLU A 109 -1.28 -0.84 0.51
N GLY A 110 -1.53 -1.33 -0.70
CA GLY A 110 -0.75 -0.98 -1.89
C GLY A 110 0.64 -1.64 -1.97
N SER A 111 0.91 -2.69 -1.20
CA SER A 111 2.07 -3.57 -1.42
C SER A 111 1.68 -4.80 -2.25
N VAL A 112 2.59 -5.28 -3.10
CA VAL A 112 2.47 -6.62 -3.70
C VAL A 112 3.24 -7.56 -2.79
N VAL A 113 2.55 -8.58 -2.30
CA VAL A 113 3.12 -9.56 -1.38
C VAL A 113 3.03 -10.93 -2.01
N ASP A 114 4.17 -11.62 -2.01
CA ASP A 114 4.33 -13.03 -2.37
C ASP A 114 4.47 -13.83 -1.07
N LEU A 115 3.57 -14.79 -0.91
CA LEU A 115 3.42 -15.61 0.27
C LEU A 115 3.54 -17.08 -0.13
N ASN A 116 4.34 -17.83 0.62
CA ASN A 116 4.49 -19.26 0.41
C ASN A 116 4.24 -20.03 1.71
N LEU A 117 3.75 -21.27 1.59
CA LEU A 117 3.48 -22.16 2.72
C LEU A 117 2.47 -21.58 3.70
N LEU A 118 1.33 -21.14 3.18
CA LEU A 118 0.19 -20.70 3.99
C LEU A 118 -0.70 -21.89 4.31
N LYS A 119 -1.24 -21.96 5.52
CA LYS A 119 -2.24 -22.98 5.86
C LYS A 119 -3.60 -22.58 5.30
N ILE A 120 -4.35 -23.50 4.72
CA ILE A 120 -5.72 -23.25 4.26
C ILE A 120 -6.69 -23.58 5.39
N GLN A 121 -7.53 -22.62 5.79
CA GLN A 121 -8.51 -22.77 6.86
C GLN A 121 -9.91 -22.40 6.37
N ALA A 122 -10.82 -23.38 6.34
CA ALA A 122 -12.22 -23.16 6.01
C ALA A 122 -12.87 -22.16 6.97
N PHE A 123 -13.75 -21.31 6.45
CA PHE A 123 -14.62 -20.52 7.29
C PHE A 123 -15.67 -21.42 7.95
N ASP A 124 -15.83 -21.30 9.27
CA ASP A 124 -16.97 -21.91 9.95
C ASP A 124 -18.20 -21.02 9.76
N VAL A 125 -18.94 -21.23 8.67
CA VAL A 125 -20.07 -20.40 8.26
C VAL A 125 -21.14 -20.24 9.35
N LYS A 126 -21.27 -21.22 10.27
CA LYS A 126 -22.22 -21.12 11.39
C LYS A 126 -21.80 -20.08 12.43
N ARG A 127 -20.50 -19.86 12.59
CA ARG A 127 -19.92 -18.92 13.56
C ARG A 127 -19.50 -17.61 12.90
N PHE A 128 -19.00 -17.68 11.67
CA PHE A 128 -18.42 -16.59 10.93
C PHE A 128 -18.47 -16.89 9.42
N ASP A 129 -19.41 -16.25 8.73
CA ASP A 129 -19.51 -16.30 7.26
C ASP A 129 -18.46 -15.37 6.63
N GLY A 130 -17.20 -15.83 6.62
CA GLY A 130 -16.07 -15.07 6.09
C GLY A 130 -16.19 -14.75 4.60
N LYS A 131 -16.86 -15.62 3.82
CA LYS A 131 -17.10 -15.40 2.39
C LYS A 131 -17.90 -14.11 2.19
N LYS A 132 -19.02 -14.00 2.89
CA LYS A 132 -19.89 -12.82 2.84
C LYS A 132 -19.22 -11.60 3.46
N ILE A 133 -18.61 -11.74 4.65
CA ILE A 133 -18.04 -10.62 5.40
C ILE A 133 -16.88 -9.97 4.66
N TYR A 134 -16.00 -10.76 4.05
CA TYR A 134 -14.85 -10.25 3.33
C TYR A 134 -15.09 -10.06 1.84
N SER A 135 -16.28 -10.41 1.34
CA SER A 135 -16.60 -10.41 -0.10
C SER A 135 -15.56 -11.17 -0.94
N THR A 136 -15.05 -12.28 -0.38
CA THR A 136 -14.11 -13.17 -1.05
C THR A 136 -14.87 -14.22 -1.85
N PHE A 137 -14.29 -14.69 -2.96
CA PHE A 137 -14.86 -15.78 -3.75
C PHE A 137 -14.62 -17.16 -3.11
N LEU A 138 -13.69 -17.25 -2.16
CA LEU A 138 -13.26 -18.48 -1.51
C LEU A 138 -14.06 -18.78 -0.23
N ASP A 139 -14.27 -20.06 0.06
CA ASP A 139 -14.93 -20.53 1.30
C ASP A 139 -13.94 -20.71 2.47
N TYR A 140 -12.72 -20.19 2.33
CA TYR A 140 -11.63 -20.30 3.30
C TYR A 140 -10.75 -19.05 3.32
N GLU A 141 -9.95 -18.93 4.38
CA GLU A 141 -8.83 -17.99 4.48
C GLU A 141 -7.50 -18.73 4.45
N PHE A 142 -6.46 -18.02 4.00
CA PHE A 142 -5.09 -18.46 4.16
C PHE A 142 -4.53 -17.96 5.50
N VAL A 143 -3.85 -18.81 6.23
CA VAL A 143 -3.34 -18.52 7.57
C VAL A 143 -1.82 -18.60 7.57
N VAL A 144 -1.20 -17.53 8.04
CA VAL A 144 0.25 -17.44 8.24
C VAL A 144 0.66 -18.42 9.34
N THR A 145 1.71 -19.18 9.07
CA THR A 145 2.35 -20.09 10.02
C THR A 145 3.81 -19.72 10.24
N SER A 146 4.49 -20.37 11.19
CA SER A 146 5.92 -20.17 11.40
C SER A 146 6.78 -20.54 10.17
N ALA A 147 6.27 -21.42 9.30
CA ALA A 147 6.93 -21.82 8.05
C ALA A 147 6.69 -20.84 6.89
N THR A 148 5.73 -19.93 7.02
CA THR A 148 5.35 -19.04 5.91
C THR A 148 6.51 -18.13 5.50
N ILE A 149 6.77 -18.07 4.21
CA ILE A 149 7.75 -17.16 3.63
C ILE A 149 6.98 -15.96 3.09
N ILE A 150 7.40 -14.77 3.47
CA ILE A 150 6.76 -13.50 3.12
C ILE A 150 7.81 -12.67 2.39
N LYS A 151 7.50 -12.27 1.16
CA LYS A 151 8.29 -11.32 0.39
C LYS A 151 7.36 -10.22 -0.06
N SER A 152 7.77 -8.98 0.05
CA SER A 152 7.05 -7.86 -0.56
C SER A 152 7.91 -7.20 -1.61
N GLN A 153 7.23 -6.64 -2.60
CA GLN A 153 7.81 -5.75 -3.60
C GLN A 153 6.96 -4.49 -3.58
N GLY A 154 7.61 -3.34 -3.67
CA GLY A 154 6.90 -2.10 -3.94
C GLY A 154 6.15 -2.22 -5.25
N ILE A 155 4.88 -1.82 -5.27
CA ILE A 155 4.13 -1.71 -6.51
C ILE A 155 4.84 -0.68 -7.40
N PRO A 156 5.09 -0.98 -8.69
CA PRO A 156 5.58 0.00 -9.63
C PRO A 156 4.67 1.21 -9.64
N VAL A 157 5.22 2.39 -9.33
CA VAL A 157 4.46 3.63 -9.34
C VAL A 157 4.26 4.06 -10.79
N LYS A 158 3.00 4.12 -11.25
CA LYS A 158 2.66 4.62 -12.57
C LYS A 158 2.44 6.13 -12.50
N LYS A 159 3.14 6.91 -13.30
CA LYS A 159 2.86 8.34 -13.44
C LYS A 159 1.65 8.54 -14.36
N VAL A 160 0.65 9.28 -13.92
CA VAL A 160 -0.56 9.59 -14.70
C VAL A 160 -0.83 11.10 -14.68
N ALA A 161 -1.51 11.60 -15.71
CA ALA A 161 -1.87 13.01 -15.80
C ALA A 161 -3.25 13.27 -15.16
N THR A 162 -4.17 12.32 -15.29
CA THR A 162 -5.56 12.47 -14.80
C THR A 162 -6.06 11.23 -14.06
N PHE A 163 -7.13 11.38 -13.29
CA PHE A 163 -7.72 10.27 -12.52
C PHE A 163 -8.37 9.21 -13.42
N LYS A 164 -8.71 9.54 -14.67
CA LYS A 164 -9.30 8.61 -15.64
C LYS A 164 -8.36 7.47 -16.05
N GLU A 165 -7.06 7.64 -15.86
CA GLU A 165 -6.03 6.65 -16.20
C GLU A 165 -5.78 5.65 -15.04
N MET A 166 -6.48 5.82 -13.92
CA MET A 166 -6.29 5.03 -12.71
C MET A 166 -7.28 3.87 -12.63
N ASP A 167 -6.77 2.72 -12.22
CA ASP A 167 -7.54 1.52 -11.92
C ASP A 167 -7.48 1.24 -10.42
N SER A 168 -8.53 0.60 -9.90
CA SER A 168 -8.54 0.19 -8.49
C SER A 168 -7.45 -0.85 -8.21
N GLY A 169 -6.70 -0.65 -7.13
CA GLY A 169 -5.57 -1.49 -6.73
C GLY A 169 -4.23 -1.06 -7.31
N GLY A 170 -4.17 0.01 -8.12
CA GLY A 170 -2.92 0.56 -8.62
C GLY A 170 -2.24 1.51 -7.64
N THR A 171 -0.94 1.75 -7.86
CA THR A 171 -0.16 2.80 -7.18
C THR A 171 0.31 3.81 -8.21
N TYR A 172 0.03 5.09 -7.95
CA TYR A 172 0.19 6.16 -8.92
C TYR A 172 0.97 7.35 -8.36
N SER A 173 1.64 8.07 -9.27
CA SER A 173 2.15 9.41 -9.04
C SER A 173 1.41 10.38 -9.94
N PHE A 174 0.93 11.50 -9.37
CA PHE A 174 0.10 12.46 -10.07
C PHE A 174 0.05 13.80 -9.34
N ASN A 175 -0.31 14.85 -10.07
CA ASN A 175 -0.60 16.16 -9.51
C ASN A 175 -2.11 16.30 -9.32
N CYS A 176 -2.51 17.00 -8.27
CA CYS A 176 -3.90 17.30 -8.00
C CYS A 176 -4.03 18.64 -7.28
N VAL A 177 -5.25 19.13 -7.14
CA VAL A 177 -5.56 20.36 -6.41
C VAL A 177 -6.40 20.01 -5.19
N LEU A 178 -6.08 20.64 -4.06
CA LEU A 178 -6.88 20.55 -2.85
C LEU A 178 -8.26 21.20 -3.09
N ALA A 179 -9.33 20.41 -3.09
CA ALA A 179 -10.69 20.91 -3.28
C ALA A 179 -11.37 21.27 -1.95
N SER A 180 -10.97 20.65 -0.85
CA SER A 180 -11.44 21.00 0.50
C SER A 180 -10.26 21.03 1.48
N THR A 181 -10.37 21.83 2.54
CA THR A 181 -9.40 21.78 3.65
C THR A 181 -9.31 20.37 4.23
N PHE A 182 -8.16 20.05 4.80
CA PHE A 182 -8.01 18.82 5.57
C PHE A 182 -8.92 18.83 6.80
N PHE A 183 -9.47 17.67 7.12
CA PHE A 183 -10.19 17.40 8.34
C PHE A 183 -9.74 16.06 8.91
N ASN A 184 -9.83 15.92 10.22
CA ASN A 184 -9.37 14.72 10.90
C ASN A 184 -10.55 13.77 11.13
N ILE A 185 -10.41 12.51 10.69
CA ILE A 185 -11.29 11.40 11.08
C ILE A 185 -10.43 10.40 11.84
N GLU A 186 -10.64 10.33 13.16
CA GLU A 186 -9.89 9.46 14.07
C GLU A 186 -8.36 9.71 14.01
N GLU A 187 -7.60 8.78 13.44
CA GLU A 187 -6.15 8.88 13.28
C GLU A 187 -5.72 9.36 11.88
N ASN A 188 -6.65 9.48 10.93
CA ASN A 188 -6.38 9.78 9.52
C ASN A 188 -6.70 11.25 9.16
N PHE A 189 -5.83 11.86 8.36
CA PHE A 189 -6.10 13.17 7.76
C PHE A 189 -6.77 13.00 6.41
N CYS A 190 -7.99 13.51 6.29
CA CYS A 190 -8.81 13.36 5.10
C CYS A 190 -8.99 14.70 4.39
N ALA A 191 -9.01 14.69 3.07
CA ALA A 191 -9.38 15.84 2.24
C ALA A 191 -10.03 15.39 0.93
N ILE A 192 -10.65 16.32 0.21
CA ILE A 192 -11.09 16.10 -1.16
C ILE A 192 -10.04 16.73 -2.07
N ILE A 193 -9.57 15.95 -3.05
CA ILE A 193 -8.70 16.42 -4.13
C ILE A 193 -9.42 16.32 -5.47
N ALA A 194 -8.96 17.12 -6.43
CA ALA A 194 -9.44 17.05 -7.81
C ALA A 194 -8.28 17.07 -8.82
N ASP A 195 -8.47 16.43 -9.97
CA ASP A 195 -7.59 16.57 -11.13
C ASP A 195 -7.96 17.78 -12.01
N ASP A 196 -7.18 18.04 -13.05
CA ASP A 196 -7.41 19.14 -13.99
C ASP A 196 -8.74 18.98 -14.78
N ASP A 197 -9.32 17.77 -14.83
CA ASP A 197 -10.62 17.45 -15.43
C ASP A 197 -11.80 17.61 -14.45
N ASN A 198 -11.56 18.09 -13.23
CA ASN A 198 -12.51 18.23 -12.13
C ASN A 198 -13.09 16.89 -11.61
N LYS A 199 -12.41 15.76 -11.84
CA LYS A 199 -12.75 14.49 -11.18
C LYS A 199 -12.24 14.51 -9.76
N ARG A 200 -13.07 14.06 -8.82
CA ARG A 200 -12.79 14.13 -7.38
C ARG A 200 -12.36 12.78 -6.84
N ALA A 201 -11.52 12.83 -5.82
CA ALA A 201 -11.17 11.68 -5.00
C ALA A 201 -11.09 12.07 -3.52
N ASP A 202 -11.42 11.11 -2.67
CA ASP A 202 -11.19 11.22 -1.23
C ASP A 202 -9.74 10.86 -0.94
N LEU A 203 -8.98 11.82 -0.44
CA LEU A 203 -7.60 11.62 -0.02
C LEU A 203 -7.57 11.25 1.46
N ASN A 204 -6.90 10.15 1.79
CA ASN A 204 -6.61 9.71 3.15
C ASN A 204 -5.10 9.66 3.35
N VAL A 205 -4.59 10.53 4.23
CA VAL A 205 -3.18 10.64 4.56
C VAL A 205 -2.89 9.84 5.82
N LEU A 206 -1.97 8.90 5.70
CA LEU A 206 -1.48 8.05 6.78
C LEU A 206 -0.24 8.70 7.42
N GLY A 207 -0.21 8.74 8.76
CA GLY A 207 0.93 9.21 9.53
C GLY A 207 0.61 10.40 10.45
N ASN A 208 1.00 10.29 11.72
CA ASN A 208 0.69 11.29 12.76
C ASN A 208 1.73 12.42 12.89
N LYS A 209 2.91 12.28 12.29
CA LYS A 209 4.05 13.16 12.60
C LYS A 209 3.98 14.55 11.94
N GLU A 210 3.11 14.74 10.94
CA GLU A 210 3.04 15.99 10.16
C GLU A 210 1.65 16.64 10.20
N LYS A 211 0.80 16.26 11.14
CA LYS A 211 -0.62 16.69 11.23
C LYS A 211 -0.79 18.21 11.21
N ASP A 212 0.07 18.94 11.92
CA ASP A 212 -0.02 20.40 12.01
C ASP A 212 0.30 21.08 10.67
N LYS A 213 1.17 20.48 9.84
CA LYS A 213 1.49 21.03 8.53
C LYS A 213 0.28 21.01 7.61
N PHE A 214 -0.58 19.99 7.70
CA PHE A 214 -1.71 19.83 6.80
C PHE A 214 -2.87 20.80 7.05
N ILE A 215 -2.98 21.35 8.28
CA ILE A 215 -4.08 22.24 8.68
C ILE A 215 -3.94 23.64 8.06
N GLU A 216 -2.72 24.06 7.72
CA GLU A 216 -2.45 25.40 7.18
C GLU A 216 -2.85 25.54 5.70
N PHE A 217 -3.11 24.42 5.02
CA PHE A 217 -3.38 24.42 3.59
C PHE A 217 -4.83 24.76 3.25
N ALA A 218 -4.98 25.55 2.19
CA ALA A 218 -6.25 26.08 1.73
C ALA A 218 -6.68 25.45 0.39
N PRO A 219 -8.00 25.40 0.10
CA PRO A 219 -8.47 24.97 -1.19
C PRO A 219 -7.82 25.76 -2.34
N GLY A 220 -7.40 25.06 -3.39
CA GLY A 220 -6.70 25.61 -4.55
C GLY A 220 -5.20 25.40 -4.56
N GLU A 221 -4.64 24.88 -3.47
CA GLU A 221 -3.22 24.52 -3.43
C GLU A 221 -2.97 23.24 -4.23
N GLU A 222 -1.93 23.28 -5.05
CA GLU A 222 -1.52 22.14 -5.87
C GLU A 222 -0.66 21.20 -5.03
N ILE A 223 -0.94 19.90 -5.15
CA ILE A 223 -0.32 18.82 -4.40
C ILE A 223 0.23 17.82 -5.41
N GLU A 224 1.51 17.50 -5.28
CA GLU A 224 2.11 16.34 -5.93
C GLU A 224 1.98 15.12 -5.00
N ILE A 225 1.32 14.07 -5.51
CA ILE A 225 1.33 12.76 -4.90
C ILE A 225 2.43 11.95 -5.59
N LYS A 226 3.50 11.63 -4.85
CA LYS A 226 4.61 10.81 -5.34
C LYS A 226 4.24 9.33 -5.40
N LYS A 227 3.39 8.89 -4.46
CA LYS A 227 2.94 7.49 -4.37
C LYS A 227 1.61 7.37 -3.64
N GLY A 228 0.51 7.30 -4.37
CA GLY A 228 -0.83 7.08 -3.84
C GLY A 228 -1.39 5.71 -4.25
N PHE A 229 -1.91 4.94 -3.29
CA PHE A 229 -2.68 3.72 -3.56
C PHE A 229 -4.15 4.08 -3.83
N VAL A 230 -4.68 3.62 -4.96
CA VAL A 230 -6.02 3.99 -5.42
C VAL A 230 -6.99 2.83 -5.22
N VAL A 231 -8.12 3.10 -4.57
CA VAL A 231 -9.27 2.21 -4.44
C VAL A 231 -10.46 2.90 -5.11
N ILE A 232 -11.22 2.17 -5.92
CA ILE A 232 -12.42 2.71 -6.58
C ILE A 232 -13.58 1.80 -6.17
N GLU A 233 -14.52 2.35 -5.42
CA GLU A 233 -15.70 1.66 -4.88
C GLU A 233 -16.94 2.51 -5.22
N ASP A 234 -17.98 1.93 -5.81
CA ASP A 234 -19.24 2.62 -6.14
C ASP A 234 -19.07 3.95 -6.91
N GLN A 235 -18.11 3.99 -7.84
CA GLN A 235 -17.71 5.19 -8.62
C GLN A 235 -17.05 6.31 -7.80
N CYS A 236 -16.80 6.09 -6.51
CA CYS A 236 -16.00 6.94 -5.65
C CYS A 236 -14.54 6.49 -5.68
N MET A 237 -13.64 7.43 -5.91
CA MET A 237 -12.20 7.18 -5.85
C MET A 237 -11.68 7.55 -4.46
N HIS A 238 -10.97 6.62 -3.84
CA HIS A 238 -10.28 6.80 -2.58
C HIS A 238 -8.79 6.64 -2.80
N VAL A 239 -8.01 7.65 -2.44
CA VAL A 239 -6.55 7.64 -2.51
C VAL A 239 -6.01 7.52 -1.09
N LYS A 240 -5.14 6.56 -0.86
CA LYS A 240 -4.39 6.42 0.39
C LYS A 240 -2.93 6.72 0.15
N VAL A 241 -2.35 7.60 0.96
CA VAL A 241 -0.99 8.11 0.77
C VAL A 241 -0.28 8.23 2.12
N GLN A 242 1.03 7.98 2.16
CA GLN A 242 1.84 8.32 3.33
C GLN A 242 2.15 9.81 3.31
N ALA A 243 2.22 10.46 4.47
CA ALA A 243 2.59 11.88 4.56
C ALA A 243 3.88 12.21 3.78
N ASP A 244 4.90 11.34 3.86
CA ASP A 244 6.20 11.52 3.19
C ASP A 244 6.12 11.41 1.65
N ASP A 245 5.05 10.80 1.12
CA ASP A 245 4.80 10.62 -0.31
C ASP A 245 3.94 11.77 -0.90
N MET A 246 3.72 12.84 -0.13
CA MET A 246 3.04 14.05 -0.57
C MET A 246 3.99 15.25 -0.55
N GLU A 247 3.88 16.11 -1.57
CA GLU A 247 4.57 17.39 -1.59
C GLU A 247 3.60 18.50 -2.03
N PHE A 248 3.60 19.60 -1.28
CA PHE A 248 2.82 20.78 -1.64
C PHE A 248 3.62 21.65 -2.58
N MET A 249 3.00 21.99 -3.69
CA MET A 249 3.59 22.86 -4.69
C MET A 249 3.31 24.30 -4.31
N ASN A 250 4.28 25.20 -4.44
CA ASN A 250 4.12 26.65 -4.18
C ASN A 250 3.23 27.37 -5.22
N ASN A 251 2.36 26.64 -5.91
CA ASN A 251 1.44 27.13 -6.92
C ASN A 251 0.00 27.04 -6.42
N LYS A 252 -0.76 28.12 -6.64
CA LYS A 252 -2.21 28.13 -6.42
C LYS A 252 -2.90 28.05 -7.76
N LYS A 253 -3.72 27.01 -7.94
CA LYS A 253 -4.62 26.89 -9.09
C LYS A 253 -6.01 27.39 -8.67
N PRO A 254 -6.67 28.21 -9.49
CA PRO A 254 -8.03 28.60 -9.21
C PRO A 254 -8.91 27.35 -9.13
N VAL A 255 -9.61 27.20 -8.01
CA VAL A 255 -10.67 26.19 -7.79
C VAL A 255 -11.88 26.61 -8.64
N SER A 256 -11.74 26.71 -9.97
CA SER A 256 -12.76 27.30 -10.85
C SER A 256 -14.08 26.57 -10.74
N LYS A 257 -15.14 27.19 -10.16
CA LYS A 257 -16.47 26.58 -9.96
C LYS A 257 -16.47 25.13 -9.42
N LEU A 258 -15.35 24.69 -8.86
CA LEU A 258 -14.99 23.32 -8.49
C LEU A 258 -15.75 22.84 -7.26
N LEU A 259 -16.48 23.77 -6.63
CA LEU A 259 -17.29 23.65 -5.43
C LEU A 259 -18.72 24.10 -5.72
N THR A 260 -19.44 23.41 -6.60
CA THR A 260 -20.90 23.39 -6.44
C THR A 260 -21.26 22.14 -5.65
N THR A 261 -21.86 22.36 -4.49
CA THR A 261 -22.73 21.40 -3.82
C THR A 261 -23.65 20.77 -4.88
N PRO A 262 -24.01 19.47 -4.77
CA PRO A 262 -25.05 18.91 -5.61
C PRO A 262 -26.25 19.85 -5.54
N VAL A 263 -26.69 20.38 -6.68
CA VAL A 263 -27.92 21.17 -6.74
C VAL A 263 -28.99 20.23 -6.19
N LYS A 264 -29.58 20.56 -5.04
CA LYS A 264 -30.77 19.86 -4.55
C LYS A 264 -31.72 19.79 -5.74
N HIS A 265 -32.02 18.57 -6.22
CA HIS A 265 -33.09 18.38 -7.18
C HIS A 265 -34.30 19.12 -6.61
N LYS A 266 -34.69 20.22 -7.26
CA LYS A 266 -35.99 20.82 -6.97
C LYS A 266 -36.97 19.70 -7.24
N LYS A 267 -37.73 19.31 -6.21
CA LYS A 267 -38.88 18.43 -6.36
C LYS A 267 -39.64 18.91 -7.59
N ASP A 268 -39.77 18.02 -8.58
CA ASP A 268 -40.67 18.24 -9.68
C ASP A 268 -42.02 18.60 -9.09
N THR A 269 -42.40 19.85 -9.27
CA THR A 269 -43.71 20.32 -8.90
C THR A 269 -44.60 19.73 -9.97
N VAL A 270 -45.22 18.59 -9.65
CA VAL A 270 -46.30 18.03 -10.46
C VAL A 270 -47.34 19.13 -10.59
N LYS A 271 -47.39 19.77 -11.76
CA LYS A 271 -48.59 20.49 -12.17
C LYS A 271 -49.64 19.42 -12.41
N LYS A 272 -50.62 19.36 -11.50
CA LYS A 272 -51.90 18.73 -11.79
C LYS A 272 -52.70 19.75 -12.61
N ASP A 273 -52.94 19.40 -13.86
CA ASP A 273 -54.11 19.87 -14.59
C ASP A 273 -55.38 19.25 -13.96
#